data_AF-A0A954F6K6-F1
#
_entry.id   AF-A0A954F6K6-F1
#
_cell.length_a   1.000
_cell.length_b   1.000
_cell.length_c   1.000
_cell.angle_alpha   90.00
_cell.angle_beta   90.00
_cell.angle_gamma   90.00
#
_symmetry.space_group_name_H-M   'P 1'
#
loop_
_entity.id
_entity.type
_entity.pdbx_description
1 polymer ?
#
loop_
_entity_poly.entity_id
_entity_poly.type
_entity_poly.pdbx_seq_one_letter_code
_entity_poly.pdbx_strand_id
1 'polypeptide(L)'
;GNYHFSIPLPSDDSVGRPRALAVTPGGRVAVAFAQGGVMVLEDSGRVVRRPAGFGPEEGQVEDPCGLAIMPRDGAQPARLFVLDRYGDRVQVFSLEGGCYGAFPALVS
;
A
#
# COMPACT_ATOMS: atom_id res chain seq x y z
N GLY A 1 -28.50 -13.67 5.24
CA GLY A 1 -27.26 -14.45 5.06
C GLY A 1 -26.11 -13.55 5.41
N ASN A 2 -25.39 -13.86 6.49
CA ASN A 2 -24.28 -13.03 6.94
C ASN A 2 -23.10 -13.23 5.98
N TYR A 3 -22.64 -12.16 5.34
CA TYR A 3 -21.43 -12.23 4.51
C TYR A 3 -20.22 -12.38 5.45
N HIS A 4 -19.63 -13.58 5.47
CA HIS A 4 -18.59 -14.03 6.41
C HIS A 4 -17.14 -13.65 6.03
N PHE A 5 -16.92 -12.63 5.19
CA PHE A 5 -15.59 -12.33 4.67
C PHE A 5 -15.26 -10.82 4.74
N SER A 6 -15.19 -10.28 5.96
CA SER A 6 -14.62 -8.95 6.21
C SER A 6 -13.29 -9.09 6.96
N ILE A 7 -12.24 -8.45 6.47
CA ILE A 7 -10.99 -8.26 7.22
C ILE A 7 -11.15 -6.98 8.04
N PRO A 8 -11.05 -7.03 9.38
CA PRO A 8 -11.09 -5.82 10.18
C PRO A 8 -9.87 -4.97 9.85
N LEU A 9 -10.08 -3.67 9.63
CA LEU A 9 -9.01 -2.72 9.36
C LEU A 9 -8.73 -1.88 10.60
N PRO A 10 -7.49 -1.38 10.78
CA PRO A 10 -7.22 -0.34 11.76
C PRO A 10 -8.18 0.83 11.54
N SER A 11 -8.90 1.23 12.58
CA SER A 11 -10.00 2.19 12.49
C SER A 11 -9.91 3.30 13.54
N ASP A 12 -8.70 3.79 13.78
CA ASP A 12 -8.52 5.07 14.48
C ASP A 12 -8.51 6.20 13.45
N ASP A 13 -9.07 7.36 13.79
CA ASP A 13 -9.17 8.53 12.90
C ASP A 13 -7.80 8.99 12.39
N SER A 14 -6.73 8.61 13.10
CA SER A 14 -5.33 8.86 12.73
C SER A 14 -4.88 8.18 11.43
N VAL A 15 -5.46 7.05 11.04
CA VAL A 15 -5.08 6.34 9.79
C VAL A 15 -5.97 6.71 8.62
N GLY A 16 -7.18 7.20 8.90
CA GLY A 16 -8.14 7.58 7.89
C GLY A 16 -8.81 6.44 7.15
N ARG A 17 -9.55 6.78 6.09
CA ARG A 17 -10.34 5.80 5.32
C ARG A 17 -9.44 4.94 4.42
N PRO A 18 -9.74 3.63 4.28
CA PRO A 18 -9.10 2.80 3.28
C PRO A 18 -9.47 3.28 1.88
N ARG A 19 -8.52 3.20 0.94
CA ARG A 19 -8.65 3.71 -0.44
C ARG A 19 -8.53 2.62 -1.49
N ALA A 20 -7.59 1.70 -1.31
CA ALA A 20 -7.31 0.63 -2.26
C ALA A 20 -6.74 -0.59 -1.54
N LEU A 21 -6.77 -1.75 -2.21
CA LEU A 21 -6.15 -2.98 -1.74
C LEU A 21 -5.46 -3.75 -2.87
N ALA A 22 -4.49 -4.58 -2.53
CA ALA A 22 -3.88 -5.57 -3.42
C ALA A 22 -3.47 -6.82 -2.62
N VAL A 23 -3.59 -8.00 -3.22
CA VAL A 23 -3.17 -9.26 -2.59
C VAL A 23 -1.71 -9.54 -2.92
N THR A 24 -0.90 -9.82 -1.90
CA THR A 24 0.51 -10.19 -2.05
C THR A 24 0.64 -11.64 -2.54
N PRO A 25 1.76 -12.04 -3.18
CA PRO A 25 1.99 -13.44 -3.55
C PRO A 25 1.93 -14.43 -2.39
N GLY A 26 2.19 -13.97 -1.16
CA GLY A 26 2.09 -14.78 0.06
C GLY A 26 0.68 -14.83 0.68
N GLY A 27 -0.36 -14.34 -0.02
CA GLY A 27 -1.76 -14.39 0.43
C GLY A 27 -2.15 -13.33 1.47
N ARG A 28 -1.24 -12.43 1.85
CA ARG A 28 -1.55 -11.26 2.70
C ARG A 28 -2.19 -10.14 1.88
N VAL A 29 -2.84 -9.18 2.54
CA VAL A 29 -3.51 -8.05 1.87
C VAL A 29 -2.76 -6.75 2.17
N ALA A 30 -2.30 -6.05 1.14
CA ALA A 30 -1.85 -4.67 1.24
C ALA A 30 -3.06 -3.73 1.11
N VAL A 31 -3.18 -2.75 1.99
CA VAL A 31 -4.26 -1.76 2.01
C VAL A 31 -3.67 -0.37 2.11
N ALA A 32 -4.13 0.53 1.25
CA ALA A 32 -3.81 1.94 1.26
C ALA A 32 -4.84 2.71 2.11
N PHE A 33 -4.37 3.62 2.94
CA PHE A 33 -5.17 4.49 3.79
C PHE A 33 -4.80 5.94 3.53
N ALA A 34 -5.79 6.84 3.57
CA ALA A 34 -5.61 8.24 3.20
C ALA A 34 -4.59 9.01 4.08
N GLN A 35 -4.47 8.64 5.36
CA GLN A 35 -3.53 9.25 6.32
C GLN A 35 -2.56 8.23 6.94
N GLY A 36 -2.80 6.94 6.73
CA GLY A 36 -1.97 5.84 7.27
C GLY A 36 -0.93 5.29 6.30
N GLY A 37 -0.89 5.76 5.06
CA GLY A 37 -0.01 5.24 4.01
C GLY A 37 -0.44 3.84 3.55
N VAL A 38 0.51 2.91 3.42
CA VAL A 38 0.21 1.52 3.03
C VAL A 38 0.56 0.57 4.16
N MET A 39 -0.35 -0.36 4.47
CA MET A 39 -0.16 -1.41 5.46
C MET A 39 -0.36 -2.78 4.81
N VAL A 40 0.42 -3.78 5.20
CA VAL A 40 0.18 -5.18 4.86
C VAL A 40 -0.43 -5.86 6.07
N LEU A 41 -1.54 -6.56 5.87
CA LEU A 41 -2.34 -7.21 6.90
C LEU A 41 -2.45 -8.71 6.63
N GLU A 42 -2.56 -9.48 7.71
CA GLU A 42 -3.12 -10.84 7.66
C GLU A 42 -4.63 -10.81 7.42
N ASP A 43 -5.19 -11.97 7.09
CA ASP A 43 -6.64 -12.19 6.98
C ASP A 43 -7.39 -11.88 8.29
N SER A 44 -6.70 -12.01 9.43
CA SER A 44 -7.16 -11.60 10.76
C SER A 44 -7.28 -10.07 10.94
N GLY A 45 -6.77 -9.26 10.01
CA GLY A 45 -6.67 -7.81 10.13
C GLY A 45 -5.46 -7.33 10.93
N ARG A 46 -4.60 -8.24 11.39
CA ARG A 46 -3.35 -7.88 12.06
C ARG A 46 -2.38 -7.22 11.08
N VAL A 47 -1.95 -6.00 11.36
CA VAL A 47 -0.91 -5.32 10.58
C VAL A 47 0.44 -6.02 10.79
N VAL A 48 1.05 -6.46 9.70
CA VAL A 48 2.38 -7.11 9.72
C VAL A 48 3.50 -6.18 9.26
N ARG A 49 3.22 -5.25 8.34
CA ARG A 49 4.19 -4.33 7.75
C ARG A 49 3.54 -3.01 7.38
N ARG A 50 4.39 -1.98 7.24
CA ARG A 50 4.01 -0.66 6.71
C ARG A 50 4.99 -0.26 5.61
N PRO A 51 4.75 -0.66 4.35
CA PRO A 51 5.68 -0.37 3.27
C PRO A 51 5.89 1.12 2.98
N ALA A 52 4.88 1.94 3.25
CA ALA A 52 4.92 3.38 3.04
C ALA A 52 4.19 4.10 4.17
N GLY A 53 4.80 5.13 4.74
CA GLY A 53 4.15 6.04 5.69
C GLY A 53 3.45 7.20 4.98
N PHE A 54 2.67 7.99 5.71
CA PHE A 54 2.10 9.23 5.18
C PHE A 54 3.15 10.35 5.15
N GLY A 55 3.15 11.15 4.08
CA GLY A 55 3.98 12.34 3.94
C GLY A 55 4.47 12.58 2.50
N PRO A 56 5.06 13.76 2.23
CA PRO A 56 5.37 14.20 0.88
C PRO A 56 6.68 13.63 0.31
N GLU A 57 7.55 13.10 1.17
CA GLU A 57 8.92 12.73 0.82
C GLU A 57 9.02 11.39 0.08
N GLU A 58 10.18 11.11 -0.53
CA GLU A 58 10.47 9.79 -1.07
C GLU A 58 10.40 8.73 0.05
N GLY A 59 9.70 7.63 -0.22
CA GLY A 59 9.40 6.61 0.78
C GLY A 59 8.12 6.87 1.59
N GLN A 60 7.45 8.01 1.37
CA GLN A 60 6.18 8.38 1.96
C GLN A 60 5.12 8.66 0.88
N VAL A 61 3.84 8.60 1.22
CA VAL A 61 2.73 8.81 0.27
C VAL A 61 1.65 9.76 0.81
N GLU A 62 0.99 10.48 -0.09
CA GLU A 62 -0.07 11.44 0.21
C GLU A 62 -1.39 11.07 -0.52
N ASP A 63 -2.37 10.58 0.25
CA ASP A 63 -3.63 10.04 -0.28
C ASP A 63 -3.46 8.92 -1.35
N PRO A 64 -2.77 7.81 -1.02
CA PRO A 64 -2.57 6.71 -1.96
C PRO A 64 -3.92 6.13 -2.41
N CYS A 65 -4.20 6.14 -3.71
CA CYS A 65 -5.52 5.80 -4.25
C CYS A 65 -5.56 4.53 -5.11
N GLY A 66 -4.41 3.92 -5.40
CA GLY A 66 -4.30 2.68 -6.16
C GLY A 66 -3.08 1.88 -5.76
N LEU A 67 -3.23 0.55 -5.72
CA LEU A 67 -2.14 -0.39 -5.41
C LEU A 67 -2.06 -1.45 -6.51
N ALA A 68 -0.85 -1.78 -6.94
CA ALA A 68 -0.57 -2.95 -7.77
C ALA A 68 0.67 -3.67 -7.24
N ILE A 69 0.62 -5.00 -7.21
CA ILE A 69 1.77 -5.82 -6.81
C ILE A 69 2.22 -6.60 -8.03
N MET A 70 3.45 -6.34 -8.46
CA MET A 70 4.11 -7.10 -9.52
C MET A 70 4.93 -8.21 -8.88
N PRO A 71 4.53 -9.49 -9.03
CA PRO A 71 5.41 -10.59 -8.66
C PRO A 71 6.69 -10.53 -9.52
N ARG A 72 7.77 -11.07 -8.98
CA ARG A 72 9.07 -11.14 -9.65
C ARG A 72 9.54 -12.58 -9.60
N ASP A 73 10.20 -13.01 -10.66
CA ASP A 73 10.71 -14.38 -10.77
C ASP A 73 11.99 -14.56 -9.94
N GLY A 74 12.24 -15.81 -9.55
CA GLY A 74 13.44 -16.19 -8.80
C GLY A 74 13.49 -15.62 -7.38
N ALA A 75 14.68 -15.18 -6.94
CA ALA A 75 14.90 -14.67 -5.58
C ALA A 75 14.59 -13.17 -5.40
N GLN A 76 14.04 -12.50 -6.43
CA GLN A 76 13.78 -11.07 -6.37
C GLN A 76 12.47 -10.78 -5.61
N PRO A 77 12.45 -9.78 -4.70
CA PRO A 77 11.23 -9.43 -3.99
C PRO A 77 10.19 -8.84 -4.93
N ALA A 78 8.91 -9.10 -4.65
CA ALA A 78 7.79 -8.46 -5.33
C ALA A 78 7.85 -6.93 -5.18
N ARG A 79 7.35 -6.21 -6.19
CA ARG A 79 7.29 -4.74 -6.18
C ARG A 79 5.86 -4.28 -5.97
N LEU A 80 5.68 -3.40 -5.00
CA LEU A 80 4.44 -2.70 -4.72
C LEU A 80 4.48 -1.33 -5.39
N PHE A 81 3.56 -1.10 -6.32
CA PHE A 81 3.35 0.19 -6.96
C PHE A 81 2.21 0.89 -6.25
N VAL A 82 2.46 2.13 -5.83
CA VAL A 82 1.48 2.96 -5.13
C VAL A 82 1.21 4.19 -5.99
N LEU A 83 -0.04 4.36 -6.41
CA LEU A 83 -0.50 5.60 -7.02
C LEU A 83 -0.75 6.61 -5.91
N ASP A 84 0.18 7.55 -5.79
CA ASP A 84 0.23 8.60 -4.78
C ASP A 84 -0.46 9.85 -5.35
N ARG A 85 -1.72 10.07 -4.96
CA ARG A 85 -2.60 11.03 -5.63
C ARG A 85 -2.14 12.46 -5.43
N TYR A 86 -1.76 12.84 -4.21
CA TYR A 86 -1.34 14.22 -3.92
C TYR A 86 0.17 14.40 -4.11
N GLY A 87 0.95 13.32 -4.06
CA GLY A 87 2.35 13.36 -4.46
C GLY A 87 2.57 13.43 -5.98
N ASP A 88 1.50 13.40 -6.79
CA ASP A 88 1.50 13.43 -8.26
C ASP A 88 2.50 12.45 -8.89
N ARG A 89 2.55 11.23 -8.35
CA ARG A 89 3.57 10.23 -8.72
C ARG A 89 3.08 8.80 -8.55
N VAL A 90 3.82 7.87 -9.15
CA VAL A 90 3.76 6.45 -8.79
C VAL A 90 5.06 6.09 -8.10
N GLN A 91 5.00 5.73 -6.81
CA GLN A 91 6.16 5.21 -6.10
C GLN A 91 6.19 3.69 -6.07
N VAL A 92 7.39 3.14 -6.06
CA VAL A 92 7.63 1.70 -6.06
C VAL A 92 8.33 1.31 -4.77
N PHE A 93 7.77 0.32 -4.08
CA PHE A 93 8.26 -0.16 -2.79
C PHE A 93 8.50 -1.67 -2.83
N SER A 94 9.33 -2.16 -1.91
CA SER A 94 9.31 -3.55 -1.49
C SER A 94 8.17 -3.74 -0.48
N LEU A 95 7.64 -4.96 -0.36
CA LEU A 95 6.63 -5.27 0.66
C LEU A 95 7.17 -5.16 2.11
N GLU A 96 8.49 -5.06 2.28
CA GLU A 96 9.15 -4.86 3.58
C GLU A 96 9.38 -3.37 3.91
N GLY A 97 9.11 -2.44 2.97
CA GLY A 97 9.20 -0.99 3.17
C GLY A 97 10.44 -0.29 2.64
N GLY A 98 11.19 -0.93 1.74
CA GLY A 98 12.24 -0.25 0.98
C GLY A 98 11.66 0.49 -0.21
N CYS A 99 11.88 1.81 -0.32
CA CYS A 99 11.54 2.57 -1.51
C CYS A 99 12.57 2.32 -2.62
N TYR A 100 12.08 2.08 -3.84
CA TYR A 100 12.90 1.98 -5.05
C TYR A 100 12.88 3.27 -5.89
N GLY A 101 12.11 4.28 -5.47
CA GLY A 101 11.94 5.56 -6.15
C GLY A 101 10.54 5.75 -6.75
N ALA A 102 10.40 6.82 -7.54
CA ALA A 102 9.13 7.24 -8.14
C ALA A 102 9.24 7.46 -9.65
N PHE A 103 8.13 7.20 -10.35
CA PHE A 103 7.88 7.77 -11.67
C PHE A 103 7.10 9.07 -11.48
N PRO A 104 7.62 10.22 -11.92
CA PRO A 104 6.84 11.45 -11.91
C PRO A 104 5.65 11.31 -12.86
N ALA A 105 4.51 11.94 -12.52
CA ALA A 105 3.46 12.13 -13.51
C ALA A 105 4.05 12.85 -14.73
N LEU A 106 3.76 12.36 -15.94
CA LEU A 106 4.11 13.05 -17.17
C LEU A 106 3.32 14.37 -17.17
N VAL A 107 4.00 15.48 -16.89
CA VAL A 107 3.48 16.81 -17.18
C VAL A 107 3.48 16.97 -18.70
N SER A 108 2.29 17.04 -19.28
CA SER A 108 2.06 17.39 -20.69
C SER A 108 2.34 18.85 -20.96
#